data_AF-A0A2R4XLP7-F1
#
_entry.id   AF-A0A2R4XLP7-F1
#
_cell.length_a   1.000
_cell.length_b   1.000
_cell.length_c   1.000
_cell.angle_alpha   90.00
_cell.angle_beta   90.00
_cell.angle_gamma   90.00
#
_symmetry.space_group_name_H-M   'P 1'
#
loop_
_entity.id
_entity.type
_entity.pdbx_description
1 polymer ?
#
loop_
_entity_poly.entity_id
_entity_poly.type
_entity_poly.pdbx_seq_one_letter_code
_entity_poly.pdbx_strand_id
1 'polypeptide(L)'
;MRQSCGLFYLGFRLTPLDMTQATTPKQSIGDEINLFVRHIDSLRGTLPMTMLVIQEVGKKFSSELVKFETDNCAVTTDGDKRRVSIPLEHIRRWKKLNSRHDQSEHARILVPRSMMVSLVSQYDAFIGRLLRAIFLARPELLNASEKSLSFSQVASFPSIESIRDHLIEKEIEAVLRTSHSDQIKWMESRFDLTLTKGLAIWPRFIELTERRNLFVHTDGTVSSQYLSVCRQHGVTLDPETIEGARLGVPQKYFDLAYCCVFELGVKLGHVLWRKLLPDERESADGNLASTTYELIDRDDNDLALALLDLACDTFKKHSSEWFQLAFTINRAQAYKWSGKKAECTNTLRIVDWSAKGDEFKLAEATLREDWPKAIEIVRRIGTSGSISKLNYRDWPLFRELRTQPEFLVAYQEIFAEAFPSAVMSNPLEEDAPLET
;
A
#
# COMPACT_ATOMS: atom_id res chain seq x y z
N MET A 1 1.39 -22.08 -36.46
CA MET A 1 0.49 -21.14 -35.76
C MET A 1 -0.27 -21.91 -34.68
N ARG A 2 0.32 -22.05 -33.50
CA ARG A 2 -0.37 -22.48 -32.27
C ARG A 2 -0.12 -21.35 -31.29
N GLN A 3 -1.18 -20.61 -30.95
CA GLN A 3 -1.15 -19.67 -29.84
C GLN A 3 -0.91 -20.48 -28.57
N SER A 4 0.21 -20.24 -27.92
CA SER A 4 0.50 -20.69 -26.57
C SER A 4 -0.52 -20.01 -25.64
N CYS A 5 -1.53 -20.75 -25.20
CA CYS A 5 -2.41 -20.34 -24.11
C CYS A 5 -1.55 -20.07 -22.86
N GLY A 6 -1.30 -18.79 -22.58
CA GLY A 6 -0.78 -18.36 -21.29
C GLY A 6 -1.80 -18.72 -20.21
N LEU A 7 -1.36 -19.41 -19.17
CA LEU A 7 -2.13 -19.63 -17.95
C LEU A 7 -2.55 -18.27 -17.38
N PHE A 8 -3.85 -17.97 -17.44
CA PHE A 8 -4.43 -16.82 -16.76
C PHE A 8 -4.50 -17.13 -15.26
N TYR A 9 -3.49 -16.70 -14.50
CA TYR A 9 -3.71 -16.47 -13.08
C TYR A 9 -4.65 -15.28 -12.93
N LEU A 10 -5.53 -15.31 -11.93
CA LEU A 10 -6.26 -14.13 -11.45
C LEU A 10 -5.35 -13.07 -10.77
N GLY A 11 -4.10 -12.94 -11.24
CA GLY A 11 -3.12 -12.00 -10.71
C GLY A 11 -1.68 -12.08 -11.25
N PHE A 12 -1.31 -12.99 -12.17
CA PHE A 12 0.07 -13.09 -12.66
C PHE A 12 0.20 -13.52 -14.13
N ARG A 13 0.97 -12.75 -14.91
CA ARG A 13 1.67 -13.25 -16.10
C ARG A 13 3.09 -13.61 -15.66
N LEU A 14 3.46 -14.89 -15.67
CA LEU A 14 4.88 -15.26 -15.68
C LEU A 14 5.36 -15.19 -17.14
N THR A 15 5.95 -14.06 -17.52
CA THR A 15 6.74 -13.99 -18.75
C THR A 15 8.13 -14.59 -18.50
N PRO A 16 8.60 -15.56 -19.31
CA PRO A 16 9.99 -16.00 -19.29
C PRO A 16 10.91 -14.79 -19.57
N LEU A 17 12.03 -14.71 -18.85
CA LEU A 17 13.08 -13.72 -19.12
C LEU A 17 13.72 -14.06 -20.47
N ASP A 18 13.28 -13.42 -21.55
CA ASP A 18 13.99 -13.47 -22.82
C ASP A 18 15.23 -12.56 -22.70
N MET A 19 16.38 -13.18 -22.44
CA MET A 19 17.66 -12.49 -22.24
C MET A 19 18.29 -11.97 -23.54
N THR A 20 17.56 -11.95 -24.66
CA THR A 20 18.16 -11.67 -25.99
C THR A 20 17.88 -10.29 -26.58
N GLN A 21 17.26 -9.36 -25.86
CA GLN A 21 17.18 -7.96 -26.33
C GLN A 21 17.57 -6.97 -25.23
N ALA A 22 18.86 -6.57 -25.25
CA ALA A 22 19.31 -5.35 -24.57
C ALA A 22 18.76 -4.12 -25.31
N THR A 23 17.46 -3.88 -25.17
CA THR A 23 16.88 -2.55 -25.34
C THR A 23 16.88 -1.90 -23.97
N THR A 24 17.23 -0.61 -23.90
CA THR A 24 17.13 0.17 -22.65
C THR A 24 15.74 -0.09 -22.05
N PRO A 25 15.62 -0.59 -20.79
CA PRO A 25 14.33 -1.00 -20.26
C PRO A 25 13.36 0.18 -20.34
N LYS A 26 12.29 0.00 -21.10
CA LYS A 26 11.24 1.01 -21.24
C LYS A 26 10.62 1.19 -19.86
N GLN A 27 10.79 2.35 -19.24
CA GLN A 27 10.16 2.68 -17.96
C GLN A 27 8.64 2.55 -18.12
N SER A 28 8.08 1.49 -17.55
CA SER A 28 6.64 1.20 -17.59
C SER A 28 5.95 1.78 -16.38
N ILE A 29 4.78 2.40 -16.57
CA ILE A 29 3.99 2.93 -15.44
C ILE A 29 3.63 1.82 -14.44
N GLY A 30 3.32 0.61 -14.92
CA GLY A 30 3.06 -0.53 -14.06
C GLY A 30 4.27 -0.92 -13.18
N ASP A 31 5.48 -0.86 -13.72
CA ASP A 31 6.70 -1.15 -12.96
C ASP A 31 6.95 -0.09 -11.88
N GLU A 32 6.65 1.17 -12.17
CA GLU A 32 6.76 2.27 -11.20
C GLU A 32 5.73 2.16 -10.07
N ILE A 33 4.50 1.75 -10.37
CA ILE A 33 3.47 1.45 -9.36
C ILE A 33 3.93 0.28 -8.49
N ASN A 34 4.40 -0.81 -9.09
CA ASN A 34 4.88 -2.00 -8.36
C ASN A 34 6.09 -1.69 -7.48
N LEU A 35 7.02 -0.86 -7.97
CA LEU A 35 8.18 -0.42 -7.20
C LEU A 35 7.75 0.43 -6.00
N PHE A 36 6.83 1.37 -6.22
CA PHE A 36 6.27 2.20 -5.16
C PHE A 36 5.60 1.36 -4.07
N VAL A 37 4.71 0.45 -4.45
CA VAL A 37 4.01 -0.47 -3.54
C VAL A 37 5.03 -1.27 -2.70
N ARG A 38 6.01 -1.92 -3.34
CA ARG A 38 7.05 -2.69 -2.63
C ARG A 38 7.84 -1.86 -1.63
N HIS A 39 8.17 -0.61 -1.97
CA HIS A 39 8.90 0.28 -1.07
C HIS A 39 8.07 0.64 0.17
N ILE A 40 6.80 1.01 0.00
CA ILE A 40 5.95 1.39 1.14
C ILE A 40 5.55 0.17 1.98
N ASP A 41 5.40 -1.00 1.37
CA ASP A 41 5.15 -2.28 2.07
C ASP A 41 6.34 -2.67 2.95
N SER A 42 7.55 -2.45 2.45
CA SER A 42 8.77 -2.67 3.22
C SER A 42 8.80 -1.78 4.47
N LEU A 43 8.35 -0.53 4.38
CA LEU A 43 8.26 0.37 5.54
C LEU A 43 7.21 -0.11 6.56
N ARG A 44 6.03 -0.52 6.09
CA ARG A 44 4.96 -1.07 6.95
C ARG A 44 5.39 -2.34 7.67
N GLY A 45 6.05 -3.27 6.98
CA GLY A 45 6.56 -4.49 7.60
C GLY A 45 7.71 -4.22 8.59
N THR A 46 8.56 -3.24 8.31
CA THR A 46 9.77 -2.97 9.11
C THR A 46 9.48 -2.28 10.44
N LEU A 47 8.51 -1.36 10.48
CA LEU A 47 8.27 -0.54 11.67
C LEU A 47 7.91 -1.39 12.91
N PRO A 48 6.93 -2.32 12.87
CA PRO A 48 6.59 -3.13 14.03
C PRO A 48 7.76 -3.92 14.58
N MET A 49 8.54 -4.57 13.70
CA MET A 49 9.74 -5.32 14.10
C MET A 49 10.79 -4.43 14.78
N THR A 50 11.01 -3.23 14.23
CA THR A 50 11.94 -2.26 14.80
C THR A 50 11.45 -1.77 16.17
N MET A 51 10.15 -1.53 16.30
CA MET A 51 9.55 -1.09 17.56
C MET A 51 9.62 -2.17 18.64
N LEU A 52 9.46 -3.45 18.30
CA LEU A 52 9.65 -4.56 19.25
C LEU A 52 11.06 -4.54 19.84
N VAL A 53 12.09 -4.42 18.99
CA VAL A 53 13.49 -4.36 19.46
C VAL A 53 13.74 -3.14 20.34
N ILE A 54 13.26 -1.96 19.94
CA ILE A 54 13.41 -0.73 20.73
C ILE A 54 12.74 -0.87 22.10
N GLN A 55 11.55 -1.45 22.15
CA GLN A 55 10.80 -1.66 23.40
C GLN A 55 11.53 -2.65 24.32
N GLU A 56 12.00 -3.79 23.81
CA GLU A 56 12.71 -4.78 24.63
C GLU A 56 14.05 -4.26 25.17
N VAL A 57 14.80 -3.55 24.33
CA VAL A 57 16.04 -2.88 24.76
C VAL A 57 15.74 -1.79 25.80
N GLY A 58 14.67 -1.02 25.60
CA GLY A 58 14.21 0.01 26.54
C GLY A 58 13.82 -0.56 27.91
N LYS A 59 13.04 -1.65 27.94
CA LYS A 59 12.68 -2.37 29.19
C LYS A 59 13.92 -2.81 29.95
N LYS A 60 14.91 -3.37 29.26
CA LYS A 60 16.19 -3.77 29.85
C LYS A 60 16.93 -2.58 30.47
N PHE A 61 17.11 -1.49 29.73
CA PHE A 61 17.81 -0.31 30.23
C PHE A 61 17.09 0.38 31.38
N SER A 62 15.76 0.45 31.32
CA SER A 62 14.94 0.94 32.42
C SER A 62 15.13 0.08 33.68
N SER A 63 15.09 -1.25 33.55
CA SER A 63 15.27 -2.17 34.66
C SER A 63 16.68 -2.08 35.28
N GLU A 64 17.72 -1.97 34.43
CA GLU A 64 19.11 -1.77 34.89
C GLU A 64 19.28 -0.46 35.66
N LEU A 65 18.68 0.64 35.19
CA LEU A 65 18.71 1.94 35.86
C LEU A 65 17.96 1.91 37.19
N VAL A 66 16.73 1.40 37.21
CA VAL A 66 15.90 1.31 38.42
C VAL A 66 16.58 0.44 39.47
N LYS A 67 17.15 -0.70 39.08
CA LYS A 67 17.90 -1.56 39.99
C LYS A 67 19.11 -0.83 40.58
N PHE A 68 19.89 -0.15 39.73
CA PHE A 68 21.05 0.61 40.20
C PHE A 68 20.65 1.71 41.20
N GLU A 69 19.58 2.45 40.92
CA GLU A 69 19.07 3.50 41.81
C GLU A 69 18.56 2.94 43.13
N THR A 70 17.89 1.78 43.11
CA THR A 70 17.40 1.12 44.33
C THR A 70 18.55 0.65 45.21
N ASP A 71 19.60 0.09 44.60
CA ASP A 71 20.73 -0.50 45.31
C ASP A 71 21.74 0.56 45.81
N ASN A 72 21.83 1.74 45.17
CA ASN A 72 22.96 2.67 45.35
C ASN A 72 22.55 4.14 45.54
N CYS A 73 21.27 4.50 45.45
CA CYS A 73 20.79 5.89 45.55
C CYS A 73 19.71 6.03 46.62
N ALA A 74 19.55 7.24 47.17
CA ALA A 74 18.42 7.53 48.03
C ALA A 74 17.23 7.96 47.18
N VAL A 75 16.24 7.07 47.05
CA VAL A 75 15.01 7.31 46.30
C VAL A 75 13.92 7.78 47.26
N THR A 76 13.31 8.93 46.96
CA THR A 76 12.17 9.47 47.69
C THR A 76 11.03 9.76 46.74
N THR A 77 9.80 9.65 47.23
CA THR A 77 8.59 9.93 46.47
C THR A 77 7.88 11.11 47.10
N ASP A 78 7.70 12.18 46.35
CA ASP A 78 6.97 13.39 46.77
C ASP A 78 5.71 13.50 45.90
N GLY A 79 4.61 12.89 46.37
CA GLY A 79 3.41 12.66 45.56
C GLY A 79 3.71 11.77 44.35
N ASP A 80 3.39 12.24 43.14
CA ASP A 80 3.70 11.55 41.87
C ASP A 80 5.15 11.77 41.39
N LYS A 81 5.94 12.60 42.09
CA LYS A 81 7.30 12.94 41.66
C LYS A 81 8.32 12.07 42.36
N ARG A 82 8.94 11.17 41.59
CA ARG A 82 10.10 10.39 42.01
C ARG A 82 11.34 11.29 42.03
N ARG A 83 12.00 11.41 43.19
CA ARG A 83 13.29 12.09 43.38
C ARG A 83 14.37 11.07 43.70
N VAL A 84 15.46 11.11 42.94
CA VAL A 84 16.62 10.23 43.13
C VAL A 84 17.82 11.09 43.53
N SER A 85 18.35 10.89 44.74
CA SER A 85 19.59 11.51 45.21
C SER A 85 20.75 10.55 44.98
N ILE A 86 21.74 11.01 44.19
CA ILE A 86 22.81 10.18 43.65
C ILE A 86 24.13 10.50 44.37
N PRO A 87 24.74 9.55 45.10
CA PRO A 87 26.05 9.75 45.72
C PRO A 87 27.14 10.08 44.70
N LEU A 88 28.13 10.89 45.11
CA LEU A 88 29.20 11.37 44.22
C LEU A 88 30.03 10.21 43.63
N GLU A 89 30.28 9.14 44.38
CA GLU A 89 30.99 7.95 43.86
C GLU A 89 30.23 7.22 42.75
N HIS A 90 28.91 7.37 42.68
CA HIS A 90 28.02 6.64 41.79
C HIS A 90 27.58 7.47 40.56
N ILE A 91 27.82 8.78 40.57
CA ILE A 91 27.32 9.70 39.54
C ILE A 91 27.76 9.32 38.11
N ARG A 92 28.99 8.84 37.92
CA ARG A 92 29.50 8.44 36.59
C ARG A 92 28.76 7.22 36.05
N ARG A 93 28.51 6.22 36.92
CA ARG A 93 27.81 4.99 36.54
C ARG A 93 26.33 5.27 36.30
N TRP A 94 25.70 6.07 37.15
CA TRP A 94 24.33 6.52 36.96
C TRP A 94 24.16 7.25 35.62
N LYS A 95 25.01 8.23 35.30
CA LYS A 95 24.97 8.95 34.01
C LYS A 95 25.03 8.01 32.81
N LYS A 96 25.85 6.96 32.87
CA LYS A 96 25.95 5.96 31.79
C LYS A 96 24.65 5.16 31.64
N LEU A 97 24.02 4.75 32.74
CA LEU A 97 22.75 4.01 32.71
C LEU A 97 21.59 4.92 32.26
N ASN A 98 21.49 6.12 32.83
CA ASN A 98 20.48 7.11 32.46
C ASN A 98 20.60 7.49 30.98
N SER A 99 21.81 7.72 30.48
CA SER A 99 22.01 8.02 29.05
C SER A 99 21.56 6.88 28.14
N ARG A 100 21.66 5.62 28.54
CA ARG A 100 21.17 4.48 27.73
C ARG A 100 19.65 4.40 27.73
N HIS A 101 19.04 4.61 28.90
CA HIS A 101 17.60 4.70 29.05
C HIS A 101 17.03 5.86 28.19
N ASP A 102 17.61 7.05 28.30
CA ASP A 102 17.16 8.22 27.54
C ASP A 102 17.31 8.00 26.03
N GLN A 103 18.42 7.37 25.59
CA GLN A 103 18.61 6.99 24.18
C GLN A 103 17.50 6.07 23.67
N SER A 104 17.08 5.07 24.46
CA SER A 104 15.96 4.19 24.05
C SER A 104 14.62 4.93 24.00
N GLU A 105 14.35 5.84 24.95
CA GLU A 105 13.12 6.65 24.93
C GLU A 105 13.09 7.61 23.72
N HIS A 106 14.22 8.22 23.39
CA HIS A 106 14.34 9.03 22.17
C HIS A 106 14.13 8.19 20.90
N ALA A 107 14.69 6.98 20.84
CA ALA A 107 14.50 6.09 19.70
C ALA A 107 13.02 5.72 19.50
N ARG A 108 12.28 5.48 20.60
CA ARG A 108 10.84 5.16 20.58
C ARG A 108 9.99 6.23 19.90
N ILE A 109 10.43 7.50 19.96
CA ILE A 109 9.74 8.63 19.33
C ILE A 109 10.29 8.90 17.92
N LEU A 110 11.61 8.89 17.77
CA LEU A 110 12.27 9.34 16.54
C LEU A 110 12.11 8.33 15.39
N VAL A 111 12.17 7.02 15.69
CA VAL A 111 12.12 5.99 14.63
C VAL A 111 10.78 5.98 13.88
N PRO A 112 9.61 5.98 14.55
CA PRO A 112 8.33 6.12 13.85
C PRO A 112 8.21 7.40 13.01
N ARG A 113 8.69 8.54 13.53
CA ARG A 113 8.73 9.81 12.78
C ARG A 113 9.55 9.68 11.50
N SER A 114 10.76 9.13 11.59
CA SER A 114 11.64 8.91 10.45
C SER A 114 11.05 7.96 9.41
N MET A 115 10.33 6.92 9.85
CA MET A 115 9.63 6.01 8.94
C MET A 115 8.46 6.70 8.23
N MET A 116 7.71 7.57 8.92
CA MET A 116 6.64 8.34 8.28
C MET A 116 7.18 9.36 7.28
N VAL A 117 8.29 10.03 7.59
CA VAL A 117 8.99 10.90 6.63
C VAL A 117 9.42 10.10 5.40
N SER A 118 10.01 8.91 5.61
CA SER A 118 10.39 7.99 4.53
C SER A 118 9.19 7.57 3.67
N LEU A 119 8.04 7.28 4.28
CA LEU A 119 6.81 6.91 3.57
C LEU A 119 6.36 8.00 2.59
N VAL A 120 6.27 9.26 3.04
CA VAL A 120 5.94 10.39 2.16
C VAL A 120 7.03 10.63 1.11
N SER A 121 8.29 10.39 1.47
CA SER A 121 9.40 10.51 0.52
C SER A 121 9.34 9.45 -0.60
N GLN A 122 8.83 8.25 -0.32
CA GLN A 122 8.57 7.24 -1.35
C GLN A 122 7.44 7.67 -2.30
N TYR A 123 6.42 8.37 -1.79
CA TYR A 123 5.40 9.00 -2.63
C TYR A 123 6.00 10.08 -3.54
N ASP A 124 6.81 11.00 -2.99
CA ASP A 124 7.47 12.06 -3.77
C ASP A 124 8.33 11.48 -4.91
N ALA A 125 9.12 10.44 -4.59
CA ALA A 125 9.94 9.75 -5.57
C ALA A 125 9.09 9.01 -6.62
N PHE A 126 7.98 8.41 -6.22
CA PHE A 126 7.03 7.77 -7.14
C PHE A 126 6.41 8.77 -8.12
N ILE A 127 5.96 9.94 -7.65
CA ILE A 127 5.42 10.98 -8.54
C ILE A 127 6.46 11.38 -9.59
N GLY A 128 7.71 11.58 -9.18
CA GLY A 128 8.79 11.90 -10.12
C GLY A 128 8.97 10.82 -11.20
N ARG A 129 9.03 9.54 -10.81
CA ARG A 129 9.19 8.44 -11.76
C ARG A 129 7.95 8.22 -12.64
N LEU A 130 6.75 8.36 -12.08
CA LEU A 130 5.48 8.27 -12.80
C LEU A 130 5.40 9.34 -13.90
N LEU A 131 5.68 10.60 -13.56
CA LEU A 131 5.69 11.70 -14.53
C LEU A 131 6.75 11.48 -15.61
N ARG A 132 7.93 10.97 -15.23
CA ARG A 132 8.99 10.63 -16.20
C ARG A 132 8.52 9.56 -17.20
N ALA A 133 7.92 8.48 -16.72
CA ALA A 133 7.37 7.42 -17.56
C ALA A 133 6.30 7.97 -18.52
N ILE A 134 5.40 8.83 -18.01
CA ILE A 134 4.37 9.50 -18.82
C ILE A 134 5.00 10.37 -19.91
N PHE A 135 5.95 11.24 -19.58
CA PHE A 135 6.56 12.14 -20.57
C PHE A 135 7.46 11.43 -21.58
N LEU A 136 8.07 10.29 -21.22
CA LEU A 136 8.76 9.45 -22.19
C LEU A 136 7.81 8.75 -23.14
N ALA A 137 6.64 8.32 -22.65
CA ALA A 137 5.63 7.65 -23.47
C ALA A 137 4.80 8.62 -24.32
N ARG A 138 4.59 9.85 -23.85
CA ARG A 138 3.84 10.94 -24.50
C ARG A 138 4.64 12.25 -24.47
N PRO A 139 5.75 12.37 -25.25
CA PRO A 139 6.61 13.56 -25.22
C PRO A 139 5.91 14.86 -25.60
N GLU A 140 4.83 14.79 -26.37
CA GLU A 140 4.02 15.95 -26.75
C GLU A 140 3.27 16.62 -25.58
N LEU A 141 3.20 15.96 -24.41
CA LEU A 141 2.66 16.56 -23.18
C LEU A 141 3.66 17.52 -22.51
N LEU A 142 4.93 17.51 -22.95
CA LEU A 142 5.88 18.55 -22.62
C LEU A 142 5.49 19.80 -23.41
N ASN A 143 5.07 20.84 -22.70
CA ASN A 143 4.62 22.09 -23.32
C ASN A 143 5.77 22.72 -24.12
N ALA A 144 5.74 22.57 -25.45
CA ALA A 144 6.82 23.04 -26.33
C ALA A 144 6.93 24.58 -26.37
N SER A 145 5.87 25.31 -26.00
CA SER A 145 5.79 26.77 -26.12
C SER A 145 6.40 27.58 -24.97
N GLU A 146 6.63 26.97 -23.79
CA GLU A 146 7.10 27.70 -22.60
C GLU A 146 8.60 27.61 -22.35
N LYS A 147 9.33 26.77 -23.11
CA LYS A 147 10.75 26.51 -22.89
C LYS A 147 11.55 26.66 -24.18
N SER A 148 11.87 27.90 -24.54
CA SER A 148 12.85 28.18 -25.60
C SER A 148 14.27 27.85 -25.10
N LEU A 149 14.98 26.97 -25.82
CA LEU A 149 16.42 26.77 -25.62
C LEU A 149 17.20 27.65 -26.60
N SER A 150 18.26 28.29 -26.12
CA SER A 150 19.19 29.00 -27.02
C SER A 150 19.99 28.00 -27.87
N PHE A 151 20.48 28.43 -29.02
CA PHE A 151 21.37 27.60 -29.84
C PHE A 151 22.60 27.14 -29.07
N SER A 152 23.17 28.01 -28.22
CA SER A 152 24.31 27.66 -27.36
C SER A 152 23.97 26.53 -26.36
N GLN A 153 22.76 26.52 -25.81
CA GLN A 153 22.30 25.43 -24.95
C GLN A 153 22.14 24.15 -25.74
N VAL A 154 21.46 24.19 -26.89
CA VAL A 154 21.27 23.02 -27.77
C VAL A 154 22.61 22.42 -28.19
N ALA A 155 23.57 23.25 -28.61
CA ALA A 155 24.90 22.82 -29.03
C ALA A 155 25.74 22.21 -27.89
N SER A 156 25.38 22.45 -26.63
CA SER A 156 26.07 21.86 -25.47
C SER A 156 25.62 20.44 -25.13
N PHE A 157 24.48 19.99 -25.67
CA PHE A 157 23.97 18.64 -25.43
C PHE A 157 24.52 17.66 -26.49
N PRO A 158 24.85 16.41 -26.09
CA PRO A 158 25.40 15.42 -27.01
C PRO A 158 24.36 14.86 -27.99
N SER A 159 23.07 14.95 -27.67
CA SER A 159 21.99 14.50 -28.54
C SER A 159 20.64 15.15 -28.22
N ILE A 160 19.67 14.99 -29.12
CA ILE A 160 18.28 15.44 -28.91
C ILE A 160 17.64 14.70 -27.74
N GLU A 161 17.98 13.43 -27.53
CA GLU A 161 17.52 12.63 -26.40
C GLU A 161 18.00 13.23 -25.07
N SER A 162 19.27 13.67 -25.00
CA SER A 162 19.79 14.36 -23.81
C SER A 162 19.09 15.69 -23.54
N ILE A 163 18.71 16.43 -24.60
CA ILE A 163 17.89 17.64 -24.46
C ILE A 163 16.53 17.29 -23.87
N ARG A 164 15.87 16.26 -24.42
CA ARG A 164 14.56 15.81 -23.94
C ARG A 164 14.62 15.39 -22.47
N ASP A 165 15.60 14.57 -22.09
CA ASP A 165 15.76 14.10 -20.72
C ASP A 165 15.99 15.25 -19.74
N HIS A 166 16.81 16.24 -20.14
CA HIS A 166 17.01 17.46 -19.35
C HIS A 166 15.72 18.28 -19.18
N LEU A 167 14.91 18.42 -20.24
CA LEU A 167 13.64 19.15 -20.17
C LEU A 167 12.61 18.45 -19.29
N ILE A 168 12.54 17.11 -19.36
CA ILE A 168 11.68 16.27 -18.51
C ILE A 168 12.09 16.45 -17.04
N GLU A 169 13.38 16.30 -16.74
CA GLU A 169 13.91 16.43 -15.38
C GLU A 169 13.60 17.81 -14.79
N LYS A 170 13.85 18.88 -15.55
CA LYS A 170 13.55 20.26 -15.13
C LYS A 170 12.06 20.48 -14.83
N GLU A 171 11.16 19.90 -15.63
CA GLU A 171 9.73 20.00 -15.39
C GLU A 171 9.32 19.27 -14.10
N ILE A 172 9.78 18.02 -13.95
CA ILE A 172 9.45 17.19 -12.80
C ILE A 172 9.98 17.83 -11.51
N GLU A 173 11.22 18.30 -11.52
CA GLU A 173 11.85 18.94 -10.36
C GLU A 173 11.13 20.24 -9.97
N ALA A 174 10.63 21.01 -10.94
CA ALA A 174 9.84 22.21 -10.66
C ALA A 174 8.52 21.86 -9.95
N VAL A 175 7.83 20.81 -10.40
CA VAL A 175 6.57 20.36 -9.80
C VAL A 175 6.79 19.79 -8.40
N LEU A 176 7.79 18.91 -8.23
CA LEU A 176 8.07 18.26 -6.94
C LEU A 176 8.48 19.23 -5.82
N ARG A 177 8.91 20.45 -6.15
CA ARG A 177 9.21 21.52 -5.17
C ARG A 177 7.97 22.23 -4.63
N THR A 178 6.81 22.04 -5.26
CA THR A 178 5.55 22.64 -4.82
C THR A 178 4.87 21.81 -3.74
N SER A 179 3.85 22.36 -3.08
CA SER A 179 3.04 21.61 -2.10
C SER A 179 2.38 20.40 -2.76
N HIS A 180 2.14 19.31 -2.03
CA HIS A 180 1.44 18.13 -2.57
C HIS A 180 0.07 18.48 -3.15
N SER A 181 -0.61 19.47 -2.57
CA SER A 181 -1.87 19.98 -3.12
C SER A 181 -1.70 20.63 -4.49
N ASP A 182 -0.62 21.37 -4.68
CA ASP A 182 -0.32 22.07 -5.95
C ASP A 182 0.22 21.10 -7.00
N GLN A 183 0.94 20.05 -6.59
CA GLN A 183 1.33 18.96 -7.49
C GLN A 183 0.09 18.31 -8.13
N ILE A 184 -0.95 18.01 -7.33
CA ILE A 184 -2.21 17.46 -7.87
C ILE A 184 -2.90 18.45 -8.80
N LYS A 185 -3.04 19.73 -8.41
CA LYS A 185 -3.66 20.77 -9.27
C LYS A 185 -2.89 20.94 -10.58
N TRP A 186 -1.56 20.89 -10.53
CA TRP A 186 -0.72 20.96 -11.70
C TRP A 186 -0.98 19.77 -12.64
N MET A 187 -1.10 18.54 -12.10
CA MET A 187 -1.45 17.36 -12.91
C MET A 187 -2.87 17.45 -13.48
N GLU A 188 -3.86 17.94 -12.71
CA GLU A 188 -5.23 18.19 -13.18
C GLU A 188 -5.23 19.14 -14.38
N SER A 189 -4.51 20.26 -14.26
CA SER A 189 -4.39 21.24 -15.35
C SER A 189 -3.59 20.71 -16.54
N ARG A 190 -2.48 20.01 -16.30
CA ARG A 190 -1.56 19.54 -17.35
C ARG A 190 -2.18 18.43 -18.20
N PHE A 191 -2.95 17.55 -17.57
CA PHE A 191 -3.51 16.38 -18.24
C PHE A 191 -5.00 16.50 -18.55
N ASP A 192 -5.60 17.66 -18.26
CA ASP A 192 -7.03 17.92 -18.42
C ASP A 192 -7.89 16.83 -17.74
N LEU A 193 -7.70 16.73 -16.43
CA LEU A 193 -8.27 15.70 -15.58
C LEU A 193 -8.78 16.28 -14.26
N THR A 194 -9.74 15.59 -13.67
CA THR A 194 -10.15 15.81 -12.27
C THR A 194 -9.63 14.64 -11.44
N LEU A 195 -8.78 14.92 -10.47
CA LEU A 195 -8.10 13.92 -9.62
C LEU A 195 -8.64 13.93 -8.18
N THR A 196 -9.17 15.05 -7.71
CA THR A 196 -9.59 15.21 -6.30
C THR A 196 -11.09 15.03 -6.05
N LYS A 197 -11.92 15.05 -7.09
CA LYS A 197 -13.39 14.98 -6.94
C LYS A 197 -13.84 13.61 -6.44
N GLY A 198 -14.56 13.59 -5.31
CA GLY A 198 -15.06 12.36 -4.69
C GLY A 198 -13.98 11.53 -3.98
N LEU A 199 -12.78 12.09 -3.81
CA LEU A 199 -11.67 11.40 -3.17
C LEU A 199 -11.73 11.57 -1.64
N ALA A 200 -12.42 10.66 -0.96
CA ALA A 200 -12.63 10.73 0.49
C ALA A 200 -11.33 10.74 1.32
N ILE A 201 -10.25 10.14 0.80
CA ILE A 201 -8.95 10.08 1.46
C ILE A 201 -8.16 11.42 1.39
N TRP A 202 -8.63 12.39 0.59
CA TRP A 202 -7.90 13.63 0.31
C TRP A 202 -7.53 14.46 1.55
N PRO A 203 -8.45 14.75 2.49
CA PRO A 203 -8.09 15.51 3.69
C PRO A 203 -7.01 14.81 4.53
N ARG A 204 -7.08 13.48 4.65
CA ARG A 204 -6.06 12.70 5.37
C ARG A 204 -4.69 12.80 4.71
N PHE A 205 -4.64 12.76 3.38
CA PHE A 205 -3.39 12.91 2.65
C PHE A 205 -2.75 14.28 2.90
N ILE A 206 -3.54 15.35 2.87
CA ILE A 206 -3.06 16.71 3.17
C ILE A 206 -2.49 16.79 4.59
N GLU A 207 -3.23 16.30 5.58
CA GLU A 207 -2.76 16.28 6.97
C GLU A 207 -1.45 15.51 7.12
N LEU A 208 -1.33 14.34 6.48
CA LEU A 208 -0.12 13.53 6.50
C LEU A 208 1.09 14.28 5.92
N THR A 209 0.91 14.94 4.77
CA THR A 209 2.00 15.70 4.14
C THR A 209 2.41 16.92 4.97
N GLU A 210 1.46 17.59 5.62
CA GLU A 210 1.75 18.69 6.54
C GLU A 210 2.39 18.21 7.84
N ARG A 211 1.95 17.08 8.41
CA ARG A 211 2.59 16.46 9.58
C ARG A 211 4.03 16.05 9.27
N ARG A 212 4.30 15.55 8.06
CA ARG A 212 5.67 15.30 7.60
C ARG A 212 6.51 16.57 7.66
N ASN A 213 5.98 17.69 7.17
CA ASN A 213 6.68 18.97 7.21
C ASN A 213 7.00 19.38 8.65
N LEU A 214 6.10 19.14 9.60
CA LEU A 214 6.36 19.39 11.01
C LEU A 214 7.54 18.58 11.54
N PHE A 215 7.64 17.29 11.20
CA PHE A 215 8.76 16.44 11.62
C PHE A 215 10.11 16.87 11.02
N VAL A 216 10.10 17.36 9.78
CA VAL A 216 11.32 17.82 9.11
C VAL A 216 11.76 19.20 9.61
N HIS A 217 10.83 20.12 9.85
CA HIS A 217 11.16 21.54 10.05
C HIS A 217 10.97 22.06 11.47
N THR A 218 10.17 21.39 12.30
CA THR A 218 9.75 21.90 13.62
C THR A 218 9.77 20.85 14.72
N ASP A 219 10.46 19.71 14.48
CA ASP A 219 10.56 18.60 15.42
C ASP A 219 9.19 18.07 15.92
N GLY A 220 8.19 18.15 15.03
CA GLY A 220 6.81 17.74 15.25
C GLY A 220 5.94 18.74 16.01
N THR A 221 6.38 19.98 16.17
CA THR A 221 5.62 21.02 16.87
C THR A 221 4.58 21.66 15.94
N VAL A 222 3.31 21.63 16.31
CA VAL A 222 2.21 22.20 15.53
C VAL A 222 2.40 23.70 15.34
N SER A 223 2.35 24.15 14.09
CA SER A 223 2.43 25.55 13.68
C SER A 223 1.06 26.09 13.25
N SER A 224 0.90 27.42 13.30
CA SER A 224 -0.26 28.10 12.72
C SER A 224 -0.48 27.79 11.23
N GLN A 225 0.61 27.61 10.47
CA GLN A 225 0.55 27.19 9.06
C GLN A 225 -0.09 25.81 8.89
N TYR A 226 0.35 24.81 9.68
CA TYR A 226 -0.23 23.46 9.64
C TYR A 226 -1.75 23.48 9.89
N LEU A 227 -2.19 24.22 10.91
CA LEU A 227 -3.62 24.35 11.26
C LEU A 227 -4.41 25.05 10.14
N SER A 228 -3.83 26.07 9.52
CA SER A 228 -4.44 26.80 8.41
C SER A 228 -4.66 25.89 7.19
N VAL A 229 -3.62 25.17 6.75
CA VAL A 229 -3.69 24.25 5.60
C VAL A 229 -4.69 23.12 5.87
N CYS A 230 -4.64 22.52 7.07
CA CYS A 230 -5.59 21.48 7.45
C CYS A 230 -7.05 21.98 7.38
N ARG A 231 -7.33 23.17 7.90
CA ARG A 231 -8.66 23.78 7.86
C ARG A 231 -9.12 24.05 6.42
N GLN A 232 -8.24 24.60 5.59
CA GLN A 232 -8.54 24.88 4.18
C GLN A 232 -8.94 23.63 3.39
N HIS A 233 -8.38 22.47 3.76
CA HIS A 233 -8.63 21.20 3.09
C HIS A 233 -9.66 20.31 3.81
N GLY A 234 -10.40 20.84 4.79
CA GLY A 234 -11.46 20.11 5.49
C GLY A 234 -10.96 18.96 6.35
N VAL A 235 -9.71 19.03 6.83
CA VAL A 235 -9.13 18.03 7.73
C VAL A 235 -9.82 18.11 9.10
N THR A 236 -10.26 16.96 9.60
CA THR A 236 -10.74 16.84 10.98
C THR A 236 -9.57 16.50 11.89
N LEU A 237 -9.14 17.48 12.68
CA LEU A 237 -8.04 17.33 13.64
C LEU A 237 -8.57 16.90 15.01
N ASP A 238 -7.70 16.23 15.77
CA ASP A 238 -7.96 15.96 17.19
C ASP A 238 -8.03 17.29 17.97
N PRO A 239 -8.98 17.48 18.91
CA PRO A 239 -9.06 18.67 19.75
C PRO A 239 -7.75 19.06 20.46
N GLU A 240 -6.89 18.10 20.77
CA GLU A 240 -5.58 18.33 21.40
C GLU A 240 -4.51 18.85 20.42
N THR A 241 -4.80 18.85 19.11
CA THR A 241 -3.91 19.37 18.06
C THR A 241 -3.99 20.89 17.99
N ILE A 242 -3.37 21.55 18.97
CA ILE A 242 -3.27 23.02 19.09
C ILE A 242 -1.86 23.52 18.78
N GLU A 243 -1.70 24.82 18.50
CA GLU A 243 -0.39 25.42 18.26
C GLU A 243 0.58 25.19 19.44
N GLY A 244 1.81 24.77 19.14
CA GLY A 244 2.81 24.39 20.14
C GLY A 244 2.70 22.96 20.66
N ALA A 245 1.58 22.25 20.40
CA ALA A 245 1.48 20.83 20.72
C ALA A 245 2.49 20.02 19.91
N ARG A 246 2.98 18.90 20.46
CA ARG A 246 3.96 18.06 19.79
C ARG A 246 3.34 16.75 19.34
N LEU A 247 3.38 16.51 18.03
CA LEU A 247 2.77 15.35 17.41
C LEU A 247 3.72 14.14 17.40
N GLY A 248 3.15 12.96 17.61
CA GLY A 248 3.82 11.67 17.48
C GLY A 248 3.32 10.90 16.26
N VAL A 249 3.84 9.67 16.13
CA VAL A 249 3.39 8.68 15.16
C VAL A 249 3.07 7.38 15.91
N PRO A 250 1.89 7.28 16.57
CA PRO A 250 1.41 6.01 17.09
C PRO A 250 1.31 4.97 15.97
N GLN A 251 1.44 3.68 16.31
CA GLN A 251 1.35 2.58 15.33
C GLN A 251 0.09 2.69 14.46
N LYS A 252 -1.07 2.86 15.09
CA LYS A 252 -2.35 3.06 14.38
C LYS A 252 -2.33 4.24 13.41
N TYR A 253 -1.66 5.35 13.77
CA TYR A 253 -1.53 6.49 12.86
C TYR A 253 -0.64 6.14 11.67
N PHE A 254 0.47 5.43 11.89
CA PHE A 254 1.34 4.99 10.80
C PHE A 254 0.62 4.07 9.82
N ASP A 255 -0.19 3.12 10.31
CA ASP A 255 -0.97 2.22 9.45
C ASP A 255 -1.99 3.01 8.60
N LEU A 256 -2.66 4.00 9.19
CA LEU A 256 -3.57 4.89 8.45
C LEU A 256 -2.83 5.76 7.42
N ALA A 257 -1.63 6.24 7.74
CA ALA A 257 -0.78 6.99 6.83
C ALA A 257 -0.32 6.11 5.65
N TYR A 258 0.08 4.87 5.93
CA TYR A 258 0.41 3.89 4.90
C TYR A 258 -0.76 3.65 3.95
N CYS A 259 -1.95 3.34 4.48
CA CYS A 259 -3.13 3.08 3.65
C CYS A 259 -3.48 4.30 2.79
N CYS A 260 -3.37 5.50 3.37
CA CYS A 260 -3.60 6.76 2.67
C CYS A 260 -2.63 6.95 1.48
N VAL A 261 -1.34 6.72 1.69
CA VAL A 261 -0.30 6.87 0.66
C VAL A 261 -0.44 5.79 -0.42
N PHE A 262 -0.72 4.56 -0.03
CA PHE A 262 -0.98 3.45 -0.95
C PHE A 262 -2.18 3.75 -1.85
N GLU A 263 -3.34 4.06 -1.25
CA GLU A 263 -4.57 4.33 -1.97
C GLU A 263 -4.36 5.46 -2.98
N LEU A 264 -3.81 6.60 -2.53
CA LEU A 264 -3.63 7.74 -3.39
C LEU A 264 -2.64 7.46 -4.53
N GLY A 265 -1.49 6.85 -4.23
CA GLY A 265 -0.46 6.57 -5.21
C GLY A 265 -0.93 5.61 -6.30
N VAL A 266 -1.57 4.50 -5.91
CA VAL A 266 -2.08 3.50 -6.86
C VAL A 266 -3.25 4.04 -7.67
N LYS A 267 -4.22 4.74 -7.04
CA LYS A 267 -5.34 5.36 -7.77
C LYS A 267 -4.84 6.38 -8.78
N LEU A 268 -3.93 7.28 -8.37
CA LEU A 268 -3.35 8.28 -9.27
C LEU A 268 -2.61 7.63 -10.44
N GLY A 269 -1.77 6.63 -10.17
CA GLY A 269 -1.05 5.86 -11.18
C GLY A 269 -2.00 5.29 -12.23
N HIS A 270 -3.06 4.59 -11.81
CA HIS A 270 -4.02 3.99 -12.74
C HIS A 270 -4.91 5.00 -13.47
N VAL A 271 -5.32 6.09 -12.82
CA VAL A 271 -6.10 7.14 -13.47
C VAL A 271 -5.29 7.77 -14.61
N LEU A 272 -4.03 8.15 -14.35
CA LEU A 272 -3.15 8.72 -15.36
C LEU A 272 -2.80 7.71 -16.45
N TRP A 273 -2.43 6.47 -16.06
CA TRP A 273 -2.06 5.42 -17.01
C TRP A 273 -3.18 5.16 -18.03
N ARG A 274 -4.40 4.92 -17.55
CA ARG A 274 -5.55 4.59 -18.41
C ARG A 274 -6.00 5.75 -19.29
N LYS A 275 -5.85 6.99 -18.82
CA LYS A 275 -6.21 8.19 -19.59
C LYS A 275 -5.17 8.46 -20.67
N LEU A 276 -3.90 8.44 -20.32
CA LEU A 276 -2.81 8.93 -21.18
C LEU A 276 -2.26 7.84 -22.11
N LEU A 277 -2.40 6.56 -21.75
CA LEU A 277 -1.95 5.41 -22.54
C LEU A 277 -3.10 4.39 -22.68
N PRO A 278 -4.18 4.73 -23.40
CA PRO A 278 -5.36 3.86 -23.54
C PRO A 278 -5.07 2.51 -24.22
N ASP A 279 -3.97 2.41 -24.98
CA ASP A 279 -3.53 1.18 -25.66
C ASP A 279 -2.87 0.19 -24.69
N GLU A 280 -2.42 0.65 -23.52
CA GLU A 280 -1.84 -0.19 -22.46
C GLU A 280 -2.89 -0.65 -21.42
N ARG A 281 -4.18 -0.53 -21.75
CA ARG A 281 -5.28 -0.82 -20.81
C ARG A 281 -5.28 -2.25 -20.27
N GLU A 282 -4.91 -3.24 -21.09
CA GLU A 282 -4.81 -4.63 -20.64
C GLU A 282 -3.74 -4.79 -19.55
N SER A 283 -2.57 -4.16 -19.73
CA SER A 283 -1.51 -4.12 -18.72
C SER A 283 -1.97 -3.41 -17.45
N ALA A 284 -2.70 -2.30 -17.59
CA ALA A 284 -3.25 -1.56 -16.45
C ALA A 284 -4.33 -2.34 -15.69
N ASP A 285 -5.16 -3.13 -16.39
CA ASP A 285 -6.13 -4.03 -15.78
C ASP A 285 -5.42 -5.19 -15.05
N GLY A 286 -4.45 -5.82 -15.69
CA GLY A 286 -3.65 -6.90 -15.10
C GLY A 286 -2.93 -6.47 -13.83
N ASN A 287 -2.31 -5.29 -13.86
CA ASN A 287 -1.62 -4.73 -12.70
C ASN A 287 -2.59 -4.45 -11.54
N LEU A 288 -3.74 -3.81 -11.80
CA LEU A 288 -4.72 -3.52 -10.74
C LEU A 288 -5.37 -4.81 -10.18
N ALA A 289 -5.62 -5.80 -11.03
CA ALA A 289 -6.16 -7.09 -10.59
C ALA A 289 -5.17 -7.81 -9.67
N SER A 290 -3.88 -7.80 -10.02
CA SER A 290 -2.80 -8.34 -9.19
C SER A 290 -2.69 -7.60 -7.85
N THR A 291 -2.64 -6.27 -7.86
CA THR A 291 -2.57 -5.46 -6.63
C THR A 291 -3.76 -5.70 -5.70
N THR A 292 -4.98 -5.76 -6.24
CA THR A 292 -6.19 -6.01 -5.43
C THR A 292 -6.25 -7.45 -4.90
N TYR A 293 -5.77 -8.43 -5.67
CA TYR A 293 -5.61 -9.80 -5.20
C TYR A 293 -4.64 -9.85 -4.01
N GLU A 294 -3.44 -9.25 -4.12
CA GLU A 294 -2.42 -9.26 -3.07
C GLU A 294 -2.92 -8.61 -1.77
N LEU A 295 -3.70 -7.53 -1.89
CA LEU A 295 -4.33 -6.89 -0.74
C LEU A 295 -5.32 -7.81 -0.03
N ILE A 296 -6.16 -8.53 -0.79
CA ILE A 296 -7.10 -9.49 -0.22
C ILE A 296 -6.36 -10.68 0.43
N ASP A 297 -5.28 -11.14 -0.20
CA ASP A 297 -4.46 -12.26 0.28
C ASP A 297 -3.84 -12.00 1.66
N ARG A 298 -3.39 -10.77 1.90
CA ARG A 298 -2.86 -10.34 3.20
C ARG A 298 -3.90 -9.68 4.12
N ASP A 299 -5.19 -9.88 3.83
CA ASP A 299 -6.34 -9.41 4.63
C ASP A 299 -6.51 -7.88 4.74
N ASP A 300 -5.88 -7.10 3.85
CA ASP A 300 -6.07 -5.64 3.73
C ASP A 300 -7.35 -5.31 2.92
N ASN A 301 -8.49 -5.89 3.33
CA ASN A 301 -9.73 -5.85 2.55
C ASN A 301 -10.29 -4.43 2.35
N ASP A 302 -10.17 -3.53 3.32
CA ASP A 302 -10.66 -2.14 3.17
C ASP A 302 -9.86 -1.37 2.10
N LEU A 303 -8.55 -1.62 2.00
CA LEU A 303 -7.70 -1.01 0.98
C LEU A 303 -7.97 -1.63 -0.40
N ALA A 304 -8.20 -2.94 -0.45
CA ALA A 304 -8.66 -3.61 -1.67
C ALA A 304 -9.97 -3.02 -2.17
N LEU A 305 -10.97 -2.86 -1.28
CA LEU A 305 -12.27 -2.25 -1.60
C LEU A 305 -12.10 -0.83 -2.15
N ALA A 306 -11.26 0.00 -1.54
CA ALA A 306 -11.01 1.35 -2.03
C ALA A 306 -10.51 1.40 -3.49
N LEU A 307 -9.67 0.43 -3.89
CA LEU A 307 -9.21 0.29 -5.27
C LEU A 307 -10.24 -0.36 -6.20
N LEU A 308 -11.00 -1.33 -5.70
CA LEU A 308 -12.03 -2.04 -6.46
C LEU A 308 -13.25 -1.15 -6.75
N ASP A 309 -13.57 -0.20 -5.87
CA ASP A 309 -14.57 0.83 -6.12
C ASP A 309 -14.14 1.77 -7.24
N LEU A 310 -12.84 2.12 -7.31
CA LEU A 310 -12.30 2.84 -8.48
C LEU A 310 -12.48 1.99 -9.76
N ALA A 311 -12.11 0.70 -9.69
CA ALA A 311 -12.17 -0.21 -10.83
C ALA A 311 -13.59 -0.45 -11.36
N CYS A 312 -14.56 -0.56 -10.48
CA CYS A 312 -15.94 -0.92 -10.81
C CYS A 312 -16.83 0.30 -11.08
N ASP A 313 -16.68 1.38 -10.30
CA ASP A 313 -17.66 2.48 -10.32
C ASP A 313 -17.16 3.68 -11.14
N THR A 314 -15.85 3.92 -11.12
CA THR A 314 -15.25 5.07 -11.81
C THR A 314 -14.82 4.72 -13.23
N PHE A 315 -14.08 3.63 -13.43
CA PHE A 315 -13.62 3.24 -14.75
C PHE A 315 -14.78 2.73 -15.63
N LYS A 316 -14.96 3.38 -16.79
CA LYS A 316 -16.04 3.06 -17.74
C LYS A 316 -15.63 2.06 -18.82
N LYS A 317 -14.33 1.79 -18.96
CA LYS A 317 -13.78 0.90 -19.98
C LYS A 317 -12.70 0.02 -19.37
N HIS A 318 -12.80 -1.26 -19.68
CA HIS A 318 -11.83 -2.30 -19.35
C HIS A 318 -11.37 -2.93 -20.67
N SER A 319 -10.23 -3.60 -20.65
CA SER A 319 -9.65 -4.28 -21.82
C SER A 319 -10.48 -5.50 -22.25
N SER A 320 -11.17 -6.16 -21.32
CA SER A 320 -12.04 -7.31 -21.60
C SER A 320 -13.15 -7.45 -20.55
N GLU A 321 -14.19 -8.23 -20.89
CA GLU A 321 -15.22 -8.65 -19.93
C GLU A 321 -14.60 -9.44 -18.77
N TRP A 322 -13.56 -10.23 -19.06
CA TRP A 322 -12.87 -11.02 -18.04
C TRP A 322 -12.39 -10.15 -16.87
N PHE A 323 -11.76 -9.00 -17.15
CA PHE A 323 -11.32 -8.09 -16.08
C PHE A 323 -12.47 -7.45 -15.31
N GLN A 324 -13.58 -7.13 -15.98
CA GLN A 324 -14.78 -6.61 -15.32
C GLN A 324 -15.33 -7.63 -14.30
N LEU A 325 -15.39 -8.90 -14.71
CA LEU A 325 -15.83 -9.99 -13.84
C LEU A 325 -14.83 -10.24 -12.71
N ALA A 326 -13.52 -10.20 -12.99
CA ALA A 326 -12.47 -10.36 -11.99
C ALA A 326 -12.55 -9.27 -10.90
N PHE A 327 -12.68 -7.99 -11.28
CA PHE A 327 -12.86 -6.91 -10.31
C PHE A 327 -14.15 -7.06 -9.50
N THR A 328 -15.24 -7.53 -10.13
CA THR A 328 -16.50 -7.79 -9.43
C THR A 328 -16.37 -8.91 -8.39
N ILE A 329 -15.71 -10.02 -8.74
CA ILE A 329 -15.44 -11.13 -7.83
C ILE A 329 -14.53 -10.69 -6.69
N ASN A 330 -13.40 -10.01 -6.99
CA ASN A 330 -12.49 -9.51 -5.96
C ASN A 330 -13.20 -8.55 -5.00
N ARG A 331 -14.11 -7.71 -5.50
CA ARG A 331 -14.90 -6.79 -4.66
C ARG A 331 -15.87 -7.53 -3.76
N ALA A 332 -16.62 -8.49 -4.30
CA ALA A 332 -17.51 -9.34 -3.51
C ALA A 332 -16.74 -10.14 -2.44
N GLN A 333 -15.58 -10.66 -2.80
CA GLN A 333 -14.69 -11.38 -1.90
C GLN A 333 -14.18 -10.48 -0.76
N ALA A 334 -13.68 -9.29 -1.07
CA ALA A 334 -13.22 -8.33 -0.06
C ALA A 334 -14.35 -7.90 0.90
N TYR A 335 -15.58 -7.72 0.39
CA TYR A 335 -16.75 -7.50 1.24
C TYR A 335 -17.03 -8.69 2.16
N LYS A 336 -16.99 -9.93 1.63
CA LYS A 336 -17.20 -11.14 2.44
C LYS A 336 -16.17 -11.23 3.56
N TRP A 337 -14.90 -10.99 3.26
CA TRP A 337 -13.80 -11.08 4.22
C TRP A 337 -13.80 -9.95 5.24
N SER A 338 -14.43 -8.82 4.91
CA SER A 338 -14.72 -7.73 5.85
C SER A 338 -15.99 -7.95 6.70
N GLY A 339 -16.64 -9.11 6.64
CA GLY A 339 -17.91 -9.39 7.34
C GLY A 339 -19.14 -8.69 6.75
N LYS A 340 -19.01 -8.04 5.58
CA LYS A 340 -20.06 -7.26 4.89
C LYS A 340 -20.84 -8.15 3.92
N LYS A 341 -21.59 -9.13 4.46
CA LYS A 341 -22.27 -10.20 3.67
C LYS A 341 -23.36 -9.65 2.73
N ALA A 342 -24.05 -8.58 3.12
CA ALA A 342 -25.09 -7.96 2.29
C ALA A 342 -24.49 -7.33 1.04
N GLU A 343 -23.37 -6.62 1.18
CA GLU A 343 -22.63 -5.95 0.13
C GLU A 343 -21.99 -6.95 -0.83
N CYS A 344 -21.44 -8.06 -0.31
CA CYS A 344 -21.00 -9.19 -1.12
C CYS A 344 -22.15 -9.72 -2.00
N THR A 345 -23.30 -10.01 -1.39
CA THR A 345 -24.47 -10.53 -2.10
C THR A 345 -24.98 -9.56 -3.17
N ASN A 346 -25.03 -8.26 -2.85
CA ASN A 346 -25.46 -7.22 -3.77
C ASN A 346 -24.48 -7.08 -4.95
N THR A 347 -23.18 -7.14 -4.68
CA THR A 347 -22.13 -7.11 -5.72
C THR A 347 -22.28 -8.28 -6.68
N LEU A 348 -22.54 -9.50 -6.19
CA LEU A 348 -22.74 -10.68 -7.05
C LEU A 348 -24.04 -10.64 -7.86
N ARG A 349 -25.07 -9.90 -7.41
CA ARG A 349 -26.37 -9.84 -8.12
C ARG A 349 -26.33 -9.02 -9.42
N ILE A 350 -25.30 -8.20 -9.63
CA ILE A 350 -25.22 -7.33 -10.81
C ILE A 350 -24.89 -8.08 -12.10
N VAL A 351 -24.36 -9.31 -11.98
CA VAL A 351 -23.92 -10.14 -13.10
C VAL A 351 -24.79 -11.38 -13.19
N ASP A 352 -25.20 -11.75 -14.41
CA ASP A 352 -25.69 -13.10 -14.69
C ASP A 352 -24.50 -14.05 -14.90
N TRP A 353 -24.26 -14.92 -13.91
CA TRP A 353 -23.14 -15.87 -13.90
C TRP A 353 -23.42 -17.14 -14.71
N SER A 354 -24.68 -17.42 -15.07
CA SER A 354 -25.09 -18.69 -15.69
C SER A 354 -24.43 -18.93 -17.06
N ALA A 355 -24.13 -17.86 -17.79
CA ALA A 355 -23.47 -17.88 -19.08
C ALA A 355 -21.94 -17.67 -19.01
N LYS A 356 -21.37 -17.47 -17.81
CA LYS A 356 -19.94 -17.17 -17.64
C LYS A 356 -19.07 -18.43 -17.59
N GLY A 357 -17.75 -18.24 -17.68
CA GLY A 357 -16.76 -19.32 -17.53
C GLY A 357 -16.87 -20.00 -16.17
N ASP A 358 -16.45 -21.26 -16.11
CA ASP A 358 -16.58 -22.08 -14.89
C ASP A 358 -15.79 -21.50 -13.71
N GLU A 359 -14.68 -20.79 -13.97
CA GLU A 359 -13.93 -20.05 -12.95
C GLU A 359 -14.78 -18.99 -12.24
N PHE A 360 -15.62 -18.26 -12.98
CA PHE A 360 -16.48 -17.22 -12.43
C PHE A 360 -17.72 -17.81 -11.75
N LYS A 361 -18.29 -18.88 -12.32
CA LYS A 361 -19.38 -19.62 -11.69
C LYS A 361 -18.95 -20.24 -10.36
N LEU A 362 -17.73 -20.80 -10.32
CA LEU A 362 -17.17 -21.36 -9.10
C LEU A 362 -16.94 -20.26 -8.06
N ALA A 363 -16.38 -19.12 -8.46
CA ALA A 363 -16.19 -17.98 -7.56
C ALA A 363 -17.52 -17.49 -6.98
N GLU A 364 -18.55 -17.35 -7.80
CA GLU A 364 -19.89 -16.97 -7.34
C GLU A 364 -20.48 -17.99 -6.36
N ALA A 365 -20.47 -19.28 -6.71
CA ALA A 365 -20.99 -20.34 -5.84
C ALA A 365 -20.25 -20.37 -4.49
N THR A 366 -18.91 -20.21 -4.53
CA THR A 366 -18.06 -20.16 -3.33
C THR A 366 -18.40 -18.97 -2.44
N LEU A 367 -18.53 -17.78 -3.01
CA LEU A 367 -18.84 -16.57 -2.24
C LEU A 367 -20.27 -16.59 -1.67
N ARG A 368 -21.21 -17.26 -2.35
CA ARG A 368 -22.57 -17.50 -1.85
C ARG A 368 -22.68 -18.66 -0.85
N GLU A 369 -21.61 -19.40 -0.62
CA GLU A 369 -21.61 -20.61 0.22
C GLU A 369 -22.55 -21.70 -0.33
N ASP A 370 -22.78 -21.72 -1.65
CA ASP A 370 -23.49 -22.79 -2.35
C ASP A 370 -22.51 -23.95 -2.62
N TRP A 371 -22.17 -24.66 -1.55
CA TRP A 371 -21.16 -25.72 -1.59
C TRP A 371 -21.50 -26.85 -2.56
N PRO A 372 -22.74 -27.38 -2.62
CA PRO A 372 -23.08 -28.43 -3.58
C PRO A 372 -22.77 -28.02 -5.03
N LYS A 373 -23.18 -26.81 -5.42
CA LYS A 373 -22.90 -26.25 -6.74
C LYS A 373 -21.41 -26.01 -6.94
N ALA A 374 -20.71 -25.43 -5.97
CA ALA A 374 -19.27 -25.19 -6.05
C ALA A 374 -18.50 -26.49 -6.31
N ILE A 375 -18.80 -27.56 -5.56
CA ILE A 375 -18.15 -28.87 -5.72
C ILE A 375 -18.44 -29.52 -7.08
N GLU A 376 -19.68 -29.41 -7.58
CA GLU A 376 -20.00 -29.86 -8.94
C GLU A 376 -19.11 -29.16 -9.98
N ILE A 377 -18.94 -27.84 -9.84
CA ILE A 377 -18.10 -27.05 -10.75
C ILE A 377 -16.62 -27.44 -10.60
N VAL A 378 -16.12 -27.66 -9.38
CA VAL A 378 -14.74 -28.15 -9.14
C VAL A 378 -14.48 -29.46 -9.90
N ARG A 379 -15.41 -30.42 -9.82
CA ARG A 379 -15.32 -31.69 -10.57
C ARG A 379 -15.34 -31.47 -12.08
N ARG A 380 -16.17 -30.54 -12.57
CA ARG A 380 -16.26 -30.21 -14.00
C ARG A 380 -14.98 -29.55 -14.54
N ILE A 381 -14.35 -28.68 -13.76
CA ILE A 381 -13.06 -28.04 -14.10
C ILE A 381 -11.95 -29.10 -14.20
N GLY A 382 -11.88 -30.02 -13.25
CA GLY A 382 -10.92 -31.13 -13.27
C GLY A 382 -9.45 -30.68 -13.27
N THR A 383 -8.57 -31.49 -13.88
CA THR A 383 -7.11 -31.29 -13.85
C THR A 383 -6.57 -30.32 -14.91
N SER A 384 -7.32 -30.09 -15.97
CA SER A 384 -6.89 -29.31 -17.15
C SER A 384 -7.78 -28.08 -17.42
N GLY A 385 -8.60 -27.71 -16.44
CA GLY A 385 -9.50 -26.57 -16.54
C GLY A 385 -8.85 -25.22 -16.21
N SER A 386 -9.69 -24.20 -16.02
CA SER A 386 -9.25 -22.81 -15.80
C SER A 386 -8.67 -22.54 -14.41
N ILE A 387 -8.93 -23.39 -13.42
CA ILE A 387 -8.39 -23.28 -12.06
C ILE A 387 -7.37 -24.37 -11.83
N SER A 388 -6.12 -23.98 -11.55
CA SER A 388 -5.06 -24.94 -11.26
C SER A 388 -5.18 -25.52 -9.85
N LYS A 389 -4.54 -26.67 -9.67
CA LYS A 389 -4.34 -27.30 -8.35
C LYS A 389 -3.81 -26.33 -7.29
N LEU A 390 -2.84 -25.47 -7.65
CA LEU A 390 -2.28 -24.49 -6.73
C LEU A 390 -3.28 -23.39 -6.36
N ASN A 391 -4.17 -23.01 -7.29
CA ASN A 391 -5.18 -22.00 -6.98
C ASN A 391 -6.18 -22.47 -5.93
N TYR A 392 -6.59 -23.74 -5.97
CA TYR A 392 -7.42 -24.34 -4.92
C TYR A 392 -6.78 -24.30 -3.53
N ARG A 393 -5.46 -24.38 -3.49
CA ARG A 393 -4.69 -24.33 -2.25
C ARG A 393 -4.55 -22.90 -1.74
N ASP A 394 -4.10 -22.00 -2.61
CA ASP A 394 -3.53 -20.73 -2.20
C ASP A 394 -4.50 -19.55 -2.35
N TRP A 395 -5.46 -19.61 -3.27
CA TRP A 395 -6.31 -18.45 -3.55
C TRP A 395 -7.25 -18.18 -2.36
N PRO A 396 -7.22 -16.97 -1.75
CA PRO A 396 -8.07 -16.63 -0.62
C PRO A 396 -9.58 -16.79 -0.87
N LEU A 397 -10.01 -16.85 -2.13
CA LEU A 397 -11.39 -17.10 -2.53
C LEU A 397 -11.91 -18.43 -1.96
N PHE A 398 -11.05 -19.46 -1.94
CA PHE A 398 -11.40 -20.82 -1.53
C PHE A 398 -11.13 -21.10 -0.05
N ARG A 399 -10.79 -20.09 0.76
CA ARG A 399 -10.41 -20.27 2.18
C ARG A 399 -11.46 -21.04 3.00
N GLU A 400 -12.74 -20.81 2.71
CA GLU A 400 -13.86 -21.52 3.36
C GLU A 400 -14.23 -22.80 2.62
N LEU A 401 -14.18 -22.81 1.28
CA LEU A 401 -14.48 -24.00 0.46
C LEU A 401 -13.56 -25.17 0.83
N ARG A 402 -12.27 -24.90 1.03
CA ARG A 402 -11.28 -25.93 1.36
C ARG A 402 -11.44 -26.55 2.75
N THR A 403 -12.34 -26.01 3.57
CA THR A 403 -12.72 -26.60 4.87
C THR A 403 -13.87 -27.59 4.75
N GLN A 404 -14.55 -27.64 3.60
CA GLN A 404 -15.70 -28.53 3.40
C GLN A 404 -15.24 -29.98 3.17
N PRO A 405 -15.80 -30.98 3.89
CA PRO A 405 -15.43 -32.38 3.69
C PRO A 405 -15.59 -32.87 2.24
N GLU A 406 -16.66 -32.43 1.57
CA GLU A 406 -16.97 -32.78 0.19
C GLU A 406 -15.93 -32.21 -0.79
N PHE A 407 -15.32 -31.06 -0.45
CA PHE A 407 -14.21 -30.52 -1.22
C PHE A 407 -12.98 -31.42 -1.14
N LEU A 408 -12.64 -31.91 0.05
CA LEU A 408 -11.46 -32.76 0.25
C LEU A 408 -11.58 -34.06 -0.57
N VAL A 409 -12.77 -34.64 -0.58
CA VAL A 409 -13.08 -35.82 -1.40
C VAL A 409 -12.95 -35.49 -2.90
N ALA A 410 -13.60 -34.41 -3.36
CA ALA A 410 -13.55 -34.01 -4.77
C ALA A 410 -12.11 -33.69 -5.22
N TYR A 411 -11.32 -33.02 -4.39
CA TYR A 411 -9.92 -32.72 -4.68
C TYR A 411 -9.09 -34.00 -4.83
N GLN A 412 -9.28 -34.99 -3.93
CA GLN A 412 -8.59 -36.28 -4.02
C GLN A 412 -9.01 -37.08 -5.25
N GLU A 413 -10.28 -37.07 -5.61
CA GLU A 413 -10.80 -37.69 -6.83
C GLU A 413 -10.14 -37.10 -8.10
N ILE A 414 -9.99 -35.77 -8.14
CA ILE A 414 -9.48 -35.05 -9.32
C ILE A 414 -7.96 -35.16 -9.46
N PHE A 415 -7.23 -34.95 -8.35
CA PHE A 415 -5.77 -34.80 -8.38
C PHE A 415 -5.00 -36.05 -7.90
N ALA A 416 -5.72 -37.11 -7.50
CA ALA A 416 -5.16 -38.35 -6.98
C ALA A 416 -4.25 -38.18 -5.75
N GLU A 417 -4.49 -37.14 -4.95
CA GLU A 417 -3.77 -36.87 -3.70
C GLU A 417 -4.65 -36.19 -2.66
N ALA A 418 -4.33 -36.35 -1.38
CA ALA A 418 -5.03 -35.66 -0.31
C ALA A 418 -4.71 -34.16 -0.30
N PHE A 419 -5.68 -33.34 0.10
CA PHE A 419 -5.45 -31.91 0.29
C PHE A 419 -4.51 -31.68 1.49
N PRO A 420 -3.50 -30.79 1.38
CA PRO A 420 -2.51 -30.60 2.45
C PRO A 420 -3.12 -30.11 3.78
N SER A 421 -2.84 -30.81 4.88
CA SER A 421 -3.36 -30.48 6.21
C SER A 421 -2.88 -29.13 6.78
N ALA A 422 -1.64 -28.72 6.46
CA ALA A 422 -1.06 -27.45 6.89
C ALA A 422 -1.80 -26.21 6.35
N VAL A 423 -2.67 -26.39 5.36
CA VAL A 423 -3.47 -25.32 4.73
C VAL A 423 -4.84 -25.18 5.41
N MET A 424 -5.24 -26.15 6.24
CA MET A 424 -6.52 -26.15 6.95
C MET A 424 -6.48 -25.42 8.31
N SER A 425 -5.30 -25.13 8.86
CA SER A 425 -5.13 -24.34 10.09
C SER A 425 -5.26 -22.84 9.78
N ASN A 426 -6.37 -22.23 10.16
CA ASN A 426 -6.57 -20.79 10.07
C ASN A 426 -5.88 -20.09 11.26
N PRO A 427 -5.21 -18.93 11.08
CA PRO A 427 -4.76 -18.11 12.20
C PRO A 427 -5.97 -17.30 12.72
N LEU A 428 -6.79 -17.95 13.53
CA LEU A 428 -7.82 -17.31 14.37
C LEU A 428 -7.74 -17.82 15.81
N GLU A 429 -6.52 -18.07 16.31
CA GLU A 429 -6.29 -18.01 17.75
C GLU A 429 -5.98 -16.56 18.10
N GLU A 430 -7.01 -15.83 18.53
CA GLU A 430 -6.84 -14.61 19.29
C GLU A 430 -5.88 -14.91 20.44
N ASP A 431 -4.81 -14.12 20.54
CA ASP A 431 -3.98 -14.04 21.75
C ASP A 431 -4.92 -13.80 22.94
N ALA A 432 -5.19 -14.86 23.69
CA ALA A 432 -5.75 -14.75 25.01
C ALA A 432 -4.81 -13.85 25.82
N PRO A 433 -5.30 -12.80 26.49
CA PRO A 433 -4.45 -12.01 27.37
C PRO A 433 -3.88 -12.93 28.43
N LEU A 434 -2.55 -12.94 28.56
CA LEU A 434 -1.87 -13.54 29.69
C LEU A 434 -2.37 -12.84 30.97
N GLU A 435 -3.37 -13.44 31.61
CA GLU A 435 -3.72 -13.17 33.00
C GLU A 435 -2.58 -13.66 33.89
N THR A 436 -1.74 -12.76 34.38
CA THR A 436 -1.44 -12.46 35.80
C THR A 436 -0.12 -11.71 35.97
#